data_AF-A0A4Q2ZAF5-F1
#
_entry.id   AF-A0A4Q2ZAF5-F1
#
_cell.length_a   1.000
_cell.length_b   1.000
_cell.length_c   1.000
_cell.angle_alpha   90.00
_cell.angle_beta   90.00
_cell.angle_gamma   90.00
#
_symmetry.space_group_name_H-M   'P 1'
#
loop_
_entity.id
_entity.type
_entity.pdbx_description
1 polymer ?
#
loop_
_entity_poly.entity_id
_entity_poly.type
_entity_poly.pdbx_seq_one_letter_code
_entity_poly.pdbx_strand_id
1 'polypeptide(L)' 'MNWWQALILGIIEGLTEYLPVSSTGHLIVAQRMMMGNLTGQEKAAADCFAICIQGG' A
#
# COMPACT_ATOMS: atom_id res chain seq x y z
N MET A 1 0.21 -0.74 -10.95
CA MET A 1 0.44 0.38 -10.00
C MET A 1 0.67 1.65 -10.80
N ASN A 2 -0.26 2.59 -10.76
CA ASN A 2 -0.08 3.93 -11.34
C ASN A 2 0.62 4.86 -10.33
N TRP A 3 1.27 5.92 -10.82
CA TRP A 3 2.02 6.86 -9.98
C TRP A 3 1.15 7.51 -8.88
N TRP A 4 -0.11 7.81 -9.18
CA TRP A 4 -1.03 8.41 -8.21
C TRP A 4 -1.47 7.41 -7.13
N GLN A 5 -1.50 6.12 -7.43
CA GLN A 5 -1.78 5.05 -6.45
C GLN A 5 -0.61 4.91 -5.48
N ALA A 6 0.62 4.96 -6.01
CA ALA A 6 1.84 4.95 -5.19
C ALA A 6 1.89 6.15 -4.22
N LEU A 7 1.48 7.35 -4.68
CA LEU A 7 1.38 8.53 -3.82
C LEU A 7 0.39 8.32 -2.66
N ILE A 8 -0.82 7.82 -2.96
CA ILE A 8 -1.85 7.62 -1.94
C ILE A 8 -1.42 6.54 -0.93
N LEU A 9 -0.87 5.41 -1.40
CA LEU A 9 -0.37 4.35 -0.52
C LEU A 9 0.79 4.84 0.35
N GLY A 10 1.69 5.67 -0.19
CA GLY A 10 2.75 6.33 0.58
C GLY A 10 2.22 7.24 1.68
N ILE A 11 1.16 8.02 1.41
CA ILE A 11 0.50 8.86 2.44
C ILE A 11 -0.16 7.99 3.50
N ILE A 12 -0.87 6.93 3.11
CA ILE A 12 -1.54 6.02 4.05
C ILE A 12 -0.52 5.38 4.98
N GLU A 13 0.58 4.85 4.45
CA GLU A 13 1.64 4.23 5.26
C GLU A 13 2.30 5.27 6.18
N GLY A 14 2.75 6.40 5.60
CA GLY A 14 3.42 7.45 6.36
C GLY A 14 2.55 8.11 7.44
N LEU A 15 1.22 7.98 7.37
CA LEU A 15 0.31 8.38 8.45
C LEU A 15 0.05 7.24 9.44
N THR A 16 -0.26 6.04 8.94
CA THR A 16 -0.74 4.95 9.79
C THR A 16 0.36 4.18 10.50
N GLU A 17 1.62 4.27 10.08
CA GLU A 17 2.77 3.64 10.76
C GLU A 17 3.06 4.29 12.12
N TYR A 18 2.85 5.60 12.23
CA TYR A 18 3.06 6.35 13.48
C TYR A 18 1.84 6.36 14.41
N LEU A 19 0.70 5.85 13.93
CA LEU A 19 -0.51 5.70 14.72
C LEU A 19 -0.66 4.22 15.14
N PRO A 20 -1.15 3.92 16.35
CA PRO A 20 -1.34 2.54 16.81
C PRO A 20 -2.60 1.90 16.17
N VAL A 21 -2.67 1.86 14.84
CA VAL A 21 -3.86 1.48 14.03
C VAL A 21 -3.60 0.39 12.99
N SER A 22 -2.42 -0.24 13.00
CA SER A 22 -1.99 -1.26 12.03
C SER A 22 -1.93 -0.74 10.59
N SER A 23 -0.74 -0.31 10.17
CA SER A 23 -0.43 0.18 8.82
C SER A 23 -0.64 -0.87 7.74
N THR A 24 -0.21 -2.11 8.00
CA THR A 24 -0.36 -3.25 7.08
C THR A 24 -1.81 -3.54 6.71
N GLY A 25 -2.74 -3.43 7.67
CA GLY A 25 -4.16 -3.64 7.43
C GLY A 25 -4.76 -2.58 6.49
N HIS A 26 -4.41 -1.31 6.73
CA HIS A 26 -4.89 -0.20 5.92
C HIS A 26 -4.35 -0.26 4.49
N LEU A 27 -3.07 -0.63 4.30
CA LEU A 27 -2.50 -0.83 2.97
C LEU A 27 -3.20 -1.95 2.19
N ILE A 28 -3.49 -3.09 2.81
CA ILE A 28 -4.18 -4.21 2.14
C ILE A 28 -5.59 -3.81 1.71
N VAL A 29 -6.32 -3.09 2.56
CA VAL A 29 -7.66 -2.59 2.24
C VAL A 29 -7.61 -1.56 1.12
N ALA A 30 -6.68 -0.60 1.20
CA ALA A 30 -6.49 0.44 0.18
C ALA A 30 -6.10 -0.17 -1.18
N GLN A 31 -5.18 -1.14 -1.20
CA GLN A 31 -4.80 -1.87 -2.42
C GLN A 31 -6.00 -2.59 -3.04
N ARG A 32 -6.80 -3.31 -2.24
CA ARG A 32 -8.00 -4.01 -2.73
C ARG A 32 -9.05 -3.04 -3.27
N MET A 33 -9.27 -1.90 -2.61
CA MET A 33 -10.23 -0.90 -3.08
C MET A 33 -9.78 -0.18 -4.35
N MET A 34 -8.49 0.16 -4.45
CA MET A 34 -7.97 0.97 -5.55
C MET A 34 -7.56 0.15 -6.78
N MET A 35 -7.16 -1.10 -6.59
CA MET A 35 -6.60 -1.96 -7.64
C MET A 35 -7.44 -3.21 -7.93
N GLY A 36 -8.46 -3.49 -7.10
CA GLY A 36 -9.35 -4.63 -7.30
C GLY A 36 -8.63 -5.98 -7.26
N ASN A 37 -9.05 -6.90 -8.12
CA ASN A 37 -8.40 -8.21 -8.28
C ASN A 37 -7.10 -8.06 -9.06
N LEU A 38 -6.03 -7.74 -8.34
CA LEU A 38 -4.66 -7.75 -8.84
C LEU A 38 -4.29 -9.13 -9.40
N THR A 39 -3.71 -9.16 -10.59
CA THR A 39 -3.05 -10.37 -11.10
C THR A 39 -1.79 -10.66 -10.29
N GLY A 40 -1.26 -11.88 -10.35
CA GLY A 40 -0.14 -12.31 -9.49
C GLY A 40 1.09 -11.40 -9.55
N GLN A 41 1.45 -10.90 -10.73
CA GLN A 41 2.57 -9.96 -10.88
C GLN A 41 2.26 -8.57 -10.32
N GLU A 42 1.04 -8.07 -10.51
CA GLU A 42 0.65 -6.76 -9.99
C GLU A 42 0.56 -6.76 -8.47
N LYS A 43 0.09 -7.87 -7.88
CA LYS A 43 0.08 -8.07 -6.44
C LYS A 43 1.49 -8.10 -5.88
N ALA A 44 2.40 -8.87 -6.50
CA ALA A 44 3.79 -8.92 -6.08
C ALA A 44 4.48 -7.54 -6.13
N ALA A 45 4.18 -6.74 -7.16
CA ALA A 45 4.68 -5.37 -7.25
C ALA A 45 4.11 -4.45 -6.16
N ALA A 46 2.83 -4.59 -5.82
CA ALA A 46 2.19 -3.81 -4.76
C ALA A 46 2.69 -4.20 -3.35
N ASP A 47 2.89 -5.49 -3.11
CA ASP A 47 3.45 -6.02 -1.86
C ASP A 47 4.90 -5.55 -1.68
N CYS A 48 5.72 -5.60 -2.75
CA CYS A 48 7.10 -5.09 -2.73
C CYS A 48 7.13 -3.58 -2.44
N PHE A 49 6.25 -2.82 -3.10
CA PHE A 49 6.15 -1.38 -2.86
C PHE A 49 5.77 -1.06 -1.41
N ALA A 50 4.79 -1.77 -0.83
CA ALA A 50 4.39 -1.63 0.57
C ALA A 50 5.57 -1.82 1.53
N ILE A 51 6.40 -2.84 1.30
CA ILE A 51 7.61 -3.09 2.10
C ILE A 51 8.63 -1.94 1.94
N CYS A 52 8.81 -1.43 0.72
CA CYS A 52 9.74 -0.33 0.48
C CYS A 52 9.34 0.97 1.19
N ILE A 53 8.05 1.29 1.26
CA ILE A 53 7.57 2.53 1.89
C ILE A 53 7.44 2.44 3.40
N GLN A 54 7.38 1.22 3.96
CA GLN A 54 7.31 0.99 5.40
C GLN A 54 8.58 1.41 6.14
N GLY A 55 9.74 1.36 5.46
CA GLY A 55 11.02 1.84 6.00
C GLY A 55 11.33 3.32 5.73
N GLY A 56 10.40 4.05 5.11
CA GLY A 56 10.54 5.46 4.73
C GLY A 56 10.22 6.44 5.84
#